data_AF-A0A943FWN5-F1
#
_entry.id   AF-A0A943FWN5-F1
#
_cell.length_a   1.000
_cell.length_b   1.000
_cell.length_c   1.000
_cell.angle_alpha   90.00
_cell.angle_beta   90.00
_cell.angle_gamma   90.00
#
_symmetry.space_group_name_H-M   'P 1'
#
loop_
_entity.id
_entity.type
_entity.pdbx_description
1 polymer ?
#
loop_
_entity_poly.entity_id
_entity_poly.type
_entity_poly.pdbx_seq_one_letter_code
_entity_poly.pdbx_strand_id
1 'polypeptide(L)' 'MWAYEKRLQYPIDIKTKDLKMAKYLVTQYGGANGELSAALRYLNQRYTMPDNRGKAILTDIGTEELTQ' A
#
# COMPACT_ATOMS: atom_id res chain seq x y z
N MET A 1 12.81 -10.24 4.52
CA MET A 1 13.31 -9.05 5.23
C MET A 1 12.94 -7.85 4.39
N TRP A 2 12.51 -6.75 4.99
CA TRP A 2 12.10 -5.54 4.26
C TRP A 2 13.31 -4.65 3.99
N ALA A 3 13.32 -3.98 2.83
CA ALA A 3 14.25 -2.92 2.50
C ALA A 3 13.44 -1.69 2.11
N TYR A 4 13.85 -0.52 2.60
CA TYR A 4 13.23 0.76 2.26
C TYR A 4 14.16 1.56 1.37
N GLU A 5 13.63 2.07 0.27
CA GLU A 5 14.35 2.97 -0.62
C GLU A 5 13.60 4.29 -0.67
N LYS A 6 14.32 5.41 -0.50
CA LYS A 6 13.73 6.76 -0.50
C LYS A 6 13.45 7.24 -1.92
N ARG A 7 12.66 6.47 -2.66
CA ARG A 7 12.12 6.79 -3.99
C ARG A 7 10.67 6.32 -4.06
N LEU A 8 9.86 7.03 -4.85
CA LEU A 8 8.49 6.61 -5.12
C LEU A 8 8.48 5.52 -6.20
N GLN A 9 7.48 4.65 -6.19
CA GLN A 9 7.29 3.64 -7.24
C GLN A 9 7.03 4.28 -8.60
N TYR A 10 6.33 5.42 -8.61
CA TYR A 10 6.03 6.20 -9.79
C TYR A 10 6.30 7.70 -9.52
N PRO A 11 6.88 8.45 -10.49
CA PRO A 11 7.14 9.88 -10.31
C PRO A 11 5.84 10.67 -10.17
N ILE A 12 5.81 11.61 -9.22
CA ILE A 12 4.68 12.52 -9.02
C ILE A 12 4.94 13.89 -9.62
N ASP A 13 3.90 14.52 -10.16
CA ASP A 13 3.93 15.89 -10.68
C ASP A 13 2.71 16.68 -10.21
N ILE A 14 2.90 17.51 -9.18
CA ILE A 14 1.83 18.31 -8.56
C ILE A 14 1.98 19.77 -9.00
N LYS A 15 1.02 20.28 -9.76
CA LYS A 15 1.06 21.65 -10.31
C LYS A 15 0.51 22.71 -9.37
N THR A 16 -0.44 22.36 -8.51
CA THR A 16 -1.13 23.30 -7.62
C THR A 16 -1.43 22.67 -6.26
N LYS A 17 -1.56 23.52 -5.24
CA LYS A 17 -1.94 23.08 -3.89
C LYS A 17 -3.47 23.06 -3.77
N ASP A 18 -4.08 21.90 -3.96
CA ASP A 18 -5.52 21.70 -3.77
C ASP A 18 -5.82 21.00 -2.43
N LEU A 19 -6.30 21.76 -1.46
CA LEU A 19 -6.66 21.27 -0.13
C LEU A 19 -7.91 20.38 -0.13
N LYS A 20 -8.82 20.53 -1.10
CA LYS A 20 -10.00 19.65 -1.21
C LYS A 20 -9.56 18.28 -1.72
N MET A 21 -8.72 18.24 -2.76
CA MET A 21 -8.16 16.98 -3.26
C MET A 21 -7.34 16.27 -2.19
N ALA A 22 -6.51 17.00 -1.42
CA ALA A 22 -5.75 16.43 -0.31
C ALA A 22 -6.65 15.73 0.72
N LYS A 23 -7.83 16.31 1.05
CA LYS A 23 -8.79 15.67 1.97
C LYS A 23 -9.32 14.34 1.44
N TYR A 24 -9.54 14.23 0.13
CA TYR A 24 -9.94 12.96 -0.49
C TYR A 24 -8.79 11.95 -0.52
N LEU A 25 -7.54 12.39 -0.76
CA LEU A 25 -6.37 11.48 -0.74
C LEU A 25 -6.14 10.86 0.65
N VAL A 26 -6.43 11.58 1.73
CA VAL A 26 -6.32 11.04 3.09
C VAL A 26 -7.22 9.82 3.30
N THR A 27 -8.38 9.74 2.64
CA THR A 27 -9.27 8.57 2.77
C THR A 27 -8.71 7.34 2.04
N GLN A 28 -7.96 7.53 0.95
CA GLN A 28 -7.22 6.44 0.30
C GLN A 28 -5.97 6.05 1.09
N TYR A 29 -5.35 6.98 1.81
CA TYR A 29 -4.21 6.64 2.67
C TYR A 29 -4.61 5.81 3.90
N GLY A 30 -5.60 6.29 4.67
CA GLY A 30 -5.91 5.73 5.99
C GLY A 30 -7.38 5.40 6.24
N GLY A 31 -8.23 5.46 5.22
CA GLY A 31 -9.64 5.06 5.33
C GLY A 31 -9.81 3.55 5.40
N ALA A 32 -11.03 3.09 5.69
CA ALA A 32 -11.35 1.67 5.84
C ALA A 32 -10.97 0.83 4.61
N ASN A 33 -11.14 1.41 3.41
CA ASN A 33 -10.77 0.82 2.12
C ASN A 33 -9.50 1.45 1.52
N GLY A 34 -8.67 2.07 2.34
CA GLY A 34 -7.42 2.68 1.88
C GLY A 34 -6.28 1.68 1.72
N GLU A 35 -5.21 2.10 1.06
CA GLU A 35 -4.05 1.28 0.72
C GLU A 35 -3.36 0.70 1.96
N LEU A 36 -3.27 1.47 3.06
CA LEU A 36 -2.71 0.96 4.31
C LEU A 36 -3.54 -0.21 4.87
N SER A 37 -4.87 -0.12 4.78
CA SER A 37 -5.78 -1.19 5.22
C SER A 37 -5.61 -2.43 4.35
N ALA A 38 -5.51 -2.26 3.03
CA ALA A 38 -5.25 -3.33 2.09
C ALA A 38 -3.90 -4.02 2.35
N ALA A 39 -2.82 -3.24 2.46
CA ALA A 39 -1.47 -3.71 2.76
C ALA A 39 -1.44 -4.56 4.04
N LEU A 40 -1.97 -4.04 5.14
CA LEU A 40 -2.01 -4.74 6.41
C LEU A 40 -2.84 -6.02 6.34
N ARG A 41 -3.96 -6.01 5.60
CA ARG A 41 -4.79 -7.19 5.41
C ARG A 41 -4.03 -8.30 4.69
N TYR A 42 -3.40 -8.02 3.55
CA TYR A 42 -2.66 -9.02 2.78
C TYR A 42 -1.44 -9.54 3.55
N LEU A 43 -0.71 -8.64 4.22
CA LEU A 43 0.45 -9.02 5.03
C LEU A 43 0.08 -9.81 6.29
N ASN A 44 -1.11 -9.63 6.86
CA ASN A 44 -1.59 -10.47 7.93
C ASN A 44 -2.07 -11.84 7.43
N GLN A 45 -2.80 -11.87 6.31
CA GLN A 45 -3.29 -13.12 5.71
C GLN A 45 -2.17 -14.09 5.34
N ARG A 46 -0.97 -13.59 5.01
CA ARG A 46 0.17 -14.46 4.65
C ARG A 46 0.58 -15.41 5.78
N TYR A 47 0.38 -15.03 7.05
CA TYR A 47 0.80 -15.87 8.18
C TYR A 47 -0.07 -17.11 8.36
N THR A 48 -1.33 -17.03 7.95
CA THR A 48 -2.31 -18.13 8.04
C THR A 48 -2.54 -18.86 6.72
N MET A 49 -1.99 -18.35 5.61
CA MET A 49 -2.14 -18.95 4.29
C MET A 49 -1.54 -20.38 4.26
N PRO A 50 -2.28 -21.41 3.81
CA PRO A 50 -1.82 -22.79 3.86
C PRO A 50 -0.78 -23.15 2.78
N ASP A 51 -0.80 -22.46 1.63
CA ASP A 51 0.08 -22.79 0.51
C ASP A 51 1.17 -21.73 0.29
N ASN A 52 2.35 -22.18 -0.17
CA ASN A 52 3.50 -21.31 -0.36
C ASN A 52 3.32 -20.29 -1.51
N ARG A 53 2.49 -20.62 -2.51
CA ARG A 53 2.22 -19.72 -3.64
C ARG A 53 1.34 -18.55 -3.20
N GLY A 54 0.31 -18.81 -2.41
CA GLY A 54 -0.55 -17.80 -1.80
C GLY A 54 0.23 -16.88 -0.87
N LYS A 55 1.15 -17.44 -0.06
CA LYS A 55 2.04 -16.64 0.79
C LYS A 55 2.90 -15.66 -0.02
N ALA A 56 3.45 -16.13 -1.14
CA ALA A 56 4.25 -15.30 -2.04
C ALA A 56 3.39 -14.18 -2.64
N ILE A 57 2.24 -14.51 -3.22
CA ILE A 57 1.33 -13.54 -3.84
C ILE A 57 0.86 -12.48 -2.83
N LEU A 58 0.45 -12.89 -1.62
CA LEU A 58 0.04 -11.95 -0.57
C LEU A 58 1.18 -11.05 -0.09
N THR A 59 2.41 -11.56 -0.12
CA THR A 59 3.59 -10.76 0.19
C THR A 59 3.87 -9.78 -0.92
N ASP A 60 3.76 -10.18 -2.19
CA ASP A 60 3.99 -9.32 -3.35
C ASP A 60 2.97 -8.17 -3.38
N ILE A 61 1.67 -8.50 -3.31
CA ILE A 61 0.58 -7.50 -3.29
C ILE A 61 0.72 -6.60 -2.06
N GLY A 62 0.88 -7.18 -0.86
CA GLY A 62 1.02 -6.38 0.36
C GLY A 62 2.26 -5.48 0.39
N THR A 63 3.29 -5.81 -0.39
CA THR A 63 4.47 -4.95 -0.59
C THR A 63 4.15 -3.79 -1.52
N GLU A 64 3.45 -4.06 -2.63
CA GLU A 64 3.03 -3.05 -3.61
C GLU A 64 2.14 -1.97 -2.97
N GLU A 65 1.16 -2.37 -2.16
CA GLU A 65 0.27 -1.41 -1.47
C GLU A 65 1.02 -0.50 -0.46
N LEU A 66 2.23 -0.87 -0.05
CA LEU A 66 3.09 -0.04 0.81
C LEU A 66 3.99 0.93 0.03
N THR A 67 4.08 0.81 -1.30
CA THR A 67 5.04 1.57 -2.13
C THR A 67 4.56 2.95 -2.61
N GLN A 68 3.77 3.65 -1.78
CA GLN A 68 3.29 5.01 -2.06
C GLN A 68 4.39 6.06 -2.22
#